data_AF-A0A6A0GNU3-F1
#
_entry.id   AF-A0A6A0GNU3-F1
#
_cell.length_a   1.000
_cell.length_b   1.000
_cell.length_c   1.000
_cell.angle_alpha   90.00
_cell.angle_beta   90.00
_cell.angle_gamma   90.00
#
_symmetry.space_group_name_H-M   'P 1'
#
loop_
_entity.id
_entity.type
_entity.pdbx_description
1 polymer ?
#
loop_
_entity_poly.entity_id
_entity_poly.type
_entity_poly.pdbx_seq_one_letter_code
_entity_poly.pdbx_strand_id
1 'polypeptide(L)'
;MCYCPCHSARHIVVCGHITYESVSHFLKDFLHEDREDVDVEVVFLHRYHKLYCVLEFAKIQTEKFYSLFSTANFYCKIKIAKNLHPVHEADACLVLANKYCQDPDAEDAANIMRVISIKNYSDDIRVIIQLMQYHNKAYLLNIPSWDWKRGDDVICLAELKLGFIAQSCLAPGFSTMMANLFAMRSYKTGSETPKWQNFYQQGSGLEMYTETLSPAFVKLTFDETSALCFAKLKLLLLAIEVKNEDNTDSKIAINPKAVKIQHNTQGFFIAQSADEVKSH
;
A
#
# COMPACT_ATOMS: atom_id res chain seq x y z
N MET A 1 0.32 27.02 -12.11
CA MET A 1 0.79 26.22 -13.25
C MET A 1 -0.23 25.13 -13.49
N CYS A 2 -0.73 25.03 -14.71
CA CYS A 2 -1.55 23.90 -15.16
C CYS A 2 -0.64 22.67 -15.28
N TYR A 3 -1.13 21.52 -14.85
CA TYR A 3 -0.44 20.24 -14.99
C TYR A 3 -0.37 19.89 -16.49
N CYS A 4 0.84 19.63 -17.00
CA CYS A 4 1.05 18.97 -18.30
C CYS A 4 1.70 17.60 -18.01
N PRO A 5 1.03 16.48 -18.36
CA PRO A 5 1.63 15.16 -18.24
C PRO A 5 2.87 15.06 -19.14
N CYS A 6 3.95 14.48 -18.62
CA CYS A 6 4.99 13.95 -19.49
C CYS A 6 4.38 12.71 -20.17
N HIS A 7 4.32 12.68 -21.50
CA HIS A 7 3.55 11.76 -22.34
C HIS A 7 3.79 10.24 -22.15
N SER A 8 4.55 9.81 -21.13
CA SER A 8 4.90 8.41 -20.87
C SER A 8 5.02 8.03 -19.38
N ALA A 9 4.87 8.96 -18.43
CA ALA A 9 5.08 8.66 -17.01
C ALA A 9 3.75 8.43 -16.29
N ARG A 10 3.61 7.27 -15.62
CA ARG A 10 2.45 6.98 -14.77
C ARG A 10 2.44 7.89 -13.55
N HIS A 11 1.27 8.30 -13.07
CA HIS A 11 1.18 9.10 -11.85
C HIS A 11 -0.01 8.75 -10.99
N ILE A 12 0.14 9.01 -9.69
CA ILE A 12 -0.92 8.91 -8.70
C ILE A 12 -1.29 10.30 -8.18
N VAL A 13 -2.56 10.48 -7.81
CA VAL A 13 -3.06 11.73 -7.23
C VAL A 13 -3.31 11.55 -5.74
N VAL A 14 -2.70 12.37 -4.89
CA VAL A 14 -2.92 12.35 -3.44
C VAL A 14 -3.69 13.59 -3.01
N CYS A 15 -4.81 13.43 -2.31
CA CYS A 15 -5.66 14.51 -1.81
C CYS A 15 -6.13 14.26 -0.37
N GLY A 16 -7.00 15.13 0.16
CA GLY A 16 -7.49 15.06 1.54
C GLY A 16 -6.64 15.87 2.53
N HIS A 17 -6.28 15.27 3.66
CA HIS A 17 -5.49 15.90 4.72
C HIS A 17 -3.99 15.88 4.39
N ILE A 18 -3.55 16.92 3.68
CA ILE A 18 -2.16 17.08 3.26
C ILE A 18 -1.43 18.02 4.24
N THR A 19 -0.56 17.45 5.07
CA THR A 19 0.34 18.15 5.97
C THR A 19 1.76 17.62 5.79
N TYR A 20 2.75 18.31 6.38
CA TYR A 20 4.13 17.84 6.33
C TYR A 20 4.29 16.43 6.89
N GLU A 21 3.63 16.12 8.01
CA GLU A 21 3.70 14.82 8.64
C GLU A 21 3.04 13.73 7.78
N SER A 22 1.83 13.97 7.27
CA SER A 22 1.13 12.97 6.45
C SER A 22 1.87 12.68 5.15
N VAL A 23 2.43 13.72 4.51
CA VAL A 23 3.23 13.58 3.30
C VAL A 23 4.58 12.92 3.57
N SER A 24 5.28 13.28 4.65
CA SER A 24 6.59 12.70 4.98
C SER A 24 6.48 11.20 5.23
N HIS A 25 5.48 10.76 6.01
CA HIS A 25 5.24 9.34 6.22
C HIS A 25 4.86 8.62 4.92
N PHE A 26 3.96 9.20 4.12
CA PHE A 26 3.57 8.62 2.85
C PHE A 26 4.76 8.45 1.89
N LEU A 27 5.57 9.49 1.69
CA LEU A 27 6.68 9.47 0.74
C LEU A 27 7.82 8.55 1.18
N LYS A 28 8.06 8.39 2.50
CA LYS A 28 9.07 7.46 3.01
C LYS A 28 8.77 6.02 2.61
N ASP A 29 7.52 5.60 2.74
CA ASP A 29 7.11 4.23 2.42
C ASP A 29 6.89 4.05 0.90
N PHE A 30 6.42 5.09 0.20
CA PHE A 30 6.06 5.01 -1.22
C PHE A 30 7.25 5.12 -2.16
N LEU A 31 8.23 5.99 -1.84
CA LEU A 31 9.44 6.22 -2.66
C LEU A 31 10.67 5.54 -2.01
N HIS A 32 10.47 4.40 -1.35
CA HIS A 32 11.55 3.66 -0.71
C HIS A 32 12.51 3.07 -1.76
N GLU A 33 13.81 3.05 -1.46
CA GLU A 33 14.87 2.53 -2.35
C GLU A 33 14.68 1.06 -2.71
N ASP A 34 14.14 0.26 -1.79
CA ASP A 34 13.93 -1.18 -1.98
C ASP A 34 12.77 -1.50 -2.94
N ARG A 35 12.09 -0.49 -3.51
CA ARG A 35 11.10 -0.68 -4.58
C ARG A 35 11.77 -0.64 -5.96
N GLU A 36 11.74 -1.77 -6.65
CA GLU A 36 12.33 -1.97 -7.99
C GLU A 36 11.75 -1.06 -9.09
N ASP A 37 10.53 -0.54 -8.92
CA ASP A 37 9.81 0.21 -9.98
C ASP A 37 9.09 1.43 -9.40
N VAL A 38 9.73 2.59 -9.44
CA VAL A 38 9.08 3.84 -9.05
C VAL A 38 9.24 4.92 -10.10
N ASP A 39 9.03 4.58 -11.38
CA ASP A 39 8.70 5.60 -12.39
C ASP A 39 7.21 6.00 -12.30
N VAL A 40 6.79 6.31 -11.06
CA VAL A 40 5.45 6.79 -10.73
C VAL A 40 5.60 8.18 -10.12
N GLU A 41 5.02 9.19 -10.76
CA GLU A 41 4.96 10.54 -10.22
C GLU A 41 3.83 10.64 -9.17
N VAL A 42 4.03 11.46 -8.15
CA VAL A 42 3.04 11.78 -7.12
C VAL A 42 2.55 13.21 -7.31
N VAL A 43 1.25 13.37 -7.56
CA VAL A 43 0.60 14.68 -7.73
C VAL A 43 -0.26 14.99 -6.52
N PHE A 44 0.09 16.02 -5.77
CA PHE A 44 -0.73 16.47 -4.64
C PHE A 44 -1.83 17.44 -5.11
N LEU A 45 -3.09 17.10 -4.83
CA LEU A 45 -4.26 17.93 -5.10
C LEU A 45 -4.74 18.60 -3.81
N HIS A 46 -4.52 19.91 -3.70
CA HIS A 46 -4.87 20.68 -2.50
C HIS A 46 -5.32 22.11 -2.82
N ARG A 47 -6.27 22.63 -2.03
CA ARG A 47 -6.84 23.97 -2.27
C ARG A 47 -5.99 25.13 -1.73
N TYR A 48 -5.12 24.92 -0.74
CA TYR A 48 -4.42 26.01 -0.05
C TYR A 48 -2.98 26.26 -0.53
N HIS A 49 -2.66 27.55 -0.74
CA HIS A 49 -1.36 28.04 -1.20
C HIS A 49 -0.21 27.81 -0.20
N LYS A 50 -0.48 27.60 1.10
CA LYS A 50 0.58 27.36 2.11
C LYS A 50 1.26 25.98 1.96
N LEU A 51 0.79 25.13 1.05
CA LEU A 51 1.35 23.82 0.77
C LEU A 51 2.72 23.89 0.06
N TYR A 52 3.05 24.98 -0.62
CA TYR A 52 4.36 25.12 -1.29
C TYR A 52 5.53 24.95 -0.32
N CYS A 53 5.48 25.59 0.85
CA CYS A 53 6.55 25.43 1.86
C CYS A 53 6.58 24.01 2.43
N VAL A 54 5.43 23.41 2.74
CA VAL A 54 5.33 22.05 3.29
C VAL A 54 5.93 21.02 2.34
N LEU A 55 5.64 21.13 1.04
CA LEU A 55 6.15 20.23 0.03
C LEU A 55 7.60 20.52 -0.34
N GLU A 56 8.06 21.78 -0.33
CA GLU A 56 9.49 22.09 -0.45
C GLU A 56 10.30 21.50 0.71
N PHE A 57 9.82 21.60 1.96
CA PHE A 57 10.48 20.99 3.11
C PHE A 57 10.47 19.46 3.05
N ALA A 58 9.35 18.85 2.65
CA ALA A 58 9.28 17.40 2.44
C ALA A 58 10.23 16.95 1.31
N LYS A 59 10.25 17.67 0.18
CA LYS A 59 11.20 17.47 -0.93
C LYS A 59 12.65 17.53 -0.43
N ILE A 60 13.02 18.58 0.31
CA ILE A 60 14.38 18.76 0.86
C ILE A 60 14.76 17.63 1.83
N GLN A 61 13.82 17.09 2.60
CA GLN A 61 14.14 16.03 3.56
C GLN A 61 14.25 14.65 2.91
N THR A 62 13.40 14.36 1.93
CA THR A 62 13.55 13.17 1.08
C THR A 62 14.84 13.25 0.28
N GLU A 63 15.19 14.44 -0.24
CA GLU A 63 16.50 14.71 -0.84
C GLU A 63 17.64 14.51 0.14
N LYS A 64 17.62 15.03 1.37
CA LYS A 64 18.69 14.80 2.36
C LYS A 64 18.84 13.34 2.79
N PHE A 65 17.75 12.58 2.75
CA PHE A 65 17.77 11.15 3.05
C PHE A 65 18.47 10.34 1.93
N TYR A 66 18.31 10.78 0.67
CA TYR A 66 18.85 10.10 -0.52
C TYR A 66 20.10 10.75 -1.16
N SER A 67 20.42 12.01 -0.84
CA SER A 67 21.59 12.75 -1.37
C SER A 67 22.91 12.26 -0.82
N LEU A 68 22.92 11.23 0.02
CA LEU A 68 24.14 10.54 0.40
C LEU A 68 24.63 9.59 -0.72
N PHE A 69 23.81 9.18 -1.71
CA PHE A 69 24.24 8.13 -2.65
C PHE A 69 23.85 8.23 -4.14
N SER A 70 23.03 9.17 -4.64
CA SER A 70 22.95 9.40 -6.11
C SER A 70 22.27 10.71 -6.50
N THR A 71 22.92 11.50 -7.36
CA THR A 71 22.50 12.83 -7.83
C THR A 71 21.78 12.75 -9.17
N ALA A 72 20.66 12.04 -9.29
CA ALA A 72 19.89 11.99 -10.53
C ALA A 72 18.36 12.01 -10.33
N ASN A 73 17.71 13.05 -10.85
CA ASN A 73 16.31 13.10 -11.30
C ASN A 73 15.15 13.02 -10.29
N PHE A 74 15.29 13.50 -9.04
CA PHE A 74 14.14 13.63 -8.12
C PHE A 74 13.22 14.83 -8.44
N TYR A 75 13.74 15.84 -9.16
CA TYR A 75 13.04 17.10 -9.44
C TYR A 75 11.69 16.96 -10.18
N CYS A 76 11.44 15.84 -10.88
CA CYS A 76 10.27 15.66 -11.74
C CYS A 76 9.06 14.95 -11.07
N LYS A 77 9.26 14.20 -9.98
CA LYS A 77 8.26 13.24 -9.48
C LYS A 77 7.19 13.80 -8.55
N ILE A 78 7.30 15.04 -8.05
CA ILE A 78 6.31 15.63 -7.12
C ILE A 78 5.76 16.94 -7.68
N LYS A 79 4.47 16.91 -8.08
CA LYS A 79 3.74 18.04 -8.68
C LYS A 79 2.57 18.48 -7.80
N ILE A 80 2.15 19.75 -7.93
CA ILE A 80 0.96 20.30 -7.24
C ILE A 80 -0.05 20.70 -8.29
N ALA A 81 -1.26 20.18 -8.17
CA ALA A 81 -2.39 20.56 -9.02
C ALA A 81 -3.46 21.30 -8.21
N LYS A 82 -4.13 22.24 -8.87
CA LYS A 82 -5.27 22.99 -8.31
C LYS A 82 -6.62 22.54 -8.86
N ASN A 83 -6.60 21.72 -9.91
CA ASN A 83 -7.77 21.31 -10.70
C ASN A 83 -7.78 19.79 -10.82
N LEU A 84 -8.93 19.20 -11.18
CA LEU A 84 -9.10 17.74 -11.35
C LEU A 84 -8.48 17.18 -12.64
N HIS A 85 -7.91 18.01 -13.52
CA HIS A 85 -7.31 17.56 -14.77
C HIS A 85 -6.32 16.38 -14.64
N PRO A 86 -5.43 16.31 -13.63
CA PRO A 86 -4.53 15.17 -13.47
C PRO A 86 -5.24 13.86 -13.12
N VAL A 87 -6.49 13.90 -12.65
CA VAL A 87 -7.25 12.69 -12.25
C VAL A 87 -7.62 11.85 -13.47
N HIS A 88 -7.85 12.45 -14.64
CA HIS A 88 -8.31 11.73 -15.83
C HIS A 88 -7.29 10.68 -16.31
N GLU A 89 -6.00 10.98 -16.17
CA GLU A 89 -4.89 10.15 -16.66
C GLU A 89 -4.11 9.49 -15.51
N ALA A 90 -4.61 9.56 -14.27
CA ALA A 90 -3.94 8.99 -13.10
C ALA A 90 -4.24 7.49 -12.96
N ASP A 91 -3.24 6.73 -12.51
CA ASP A 91 -3.39 5.31 -12.19
C ASP A 91 -4.30 5.10 -10.97
N ALA A 92 -4.19 5.98 -9.97
CA ALA A 92 -4.98 5.91 -8.75
C ALA A 92 -5.09 7.27 -8.05
N CYS A 93 -6.14 7.44 -7.25
CA CYS A 93 -6.27 8.56 -6.32
C CYS A 93 -6.30 8.09 -4.86
N LEU A 94 -5.43 8.65 -4.03
CA LEU A 94 -5.37 8.40 -2.60
C LEU A 94 -5.97 9.57 -1.83
N VAL A 95 -6.92 9.28 -0.94
CA VAL A 95 -7.59 10.27 -0.07
C VAL A 95 -7.12 10.05 1.37
N LEU A 96 -6.26 10.94 1.87
CA LEU A 96 -5.71 10.88 3.22
C LEU A 96 -6.66 11.54 4.24
N ALA A 97 -6.79 10.94 5.42
CA ALA A 97 -7.64 11.45 6.50
C ALA A 97 -6.82 12.13 7.61
N ASN A 98 -7.40 13.15 8.26
CA ASN A 98 -6.84 13.73 9.47
C ASN A 98 -7.06 12.80 10.68
N LYS A 99 -6.01 12.08 11.08
CA LYS A 99 -6.04 11.14 12.22
C LYS A 99 -6.30 11.81 13.58
N TYR A 100 -6.10 13.12 13.67
CA TYR A 100 -6.22 13.92 14.90
C TYR A 100 -7.34 14.95 14.80
N CYS A 101 -8.35 14.71 13.96
CA CYS A 101 -9.54 15.55 13.88
C CYS A 101 -10.35 15.52 15.18
N GLN A 102 -11.08 16.61 15.46
CA GLN A 102 -11.98 16.70 16.61
C GLN A 102 -13.26 15.89 16.39
N ASP A 103 -13.76 15.89 15.15
CA ASP A 103 -14.96 15.18 14.73
C ASP A 103 -14.61 14.20 13.59
N PRO A 104 -14.42 12.91 13.91
CA PRO A 104 -14.11 11.87 12.94
C PRO A 104 -15.20 11.67 11.88
N ASP A 105 -16.48 11.83 12.24
CA ASP A 105 -17.59 11.63 11.30
C ASP A 105 -17.64 12.77 10.27
N ALA A 106 -17.39 14.00 10.70
CA ALA A 106 -17.28 15.14 9.79
C ALA A 106 -16.08 15.02 8.83
N GLU A 107 -14.93 14.53 9.32
CA GLU A 107 -13.75 14.28 8.48
C GLU A 107 -14.02 13.17 7.44
N ASP A 108 -14.63 12.07 7.85
CA ASP A 108 -15.03 10.98 6.96
C ASP A 108 -16.04 11.44 5.92
N ALA A 109 -17.07 12.20 6.32
CA ALA A 109 -18.04 12.78 5.40
C ALA A 109 -17.36 13.68 4.35
N ALA A 110 -16.39 14.50 4.76
CA ALA A 110 -15.61 15.32 3.84
C ALA A 110 -14.78 14.47 2.87
N ASN A 111 -14.19 13.36 3.32
CA ASN A 111 -13.45 12.43 2.47
C ASN A 111 -14.36 11.68 1.49
N ILE A 112 -15.52 11.21 1.93
CA ILE A 112 -16.53 10.57 1.06
C ILE A 112 -16.99 11.56 -0.04
N MET A 113 -17.25 12.82 0.31
CA MET A 113 -17.59 13.85 -0.68
C MET A 113 -16.47 14.12 -1.70
N ARG A 114 -15.20 13.98 -1.30
CA ARG A 114 -14.06 14.03 -2.24
C ARG A 114 -14.10 12.84 -3.20
N VAL A 115 -14.35 11.63 -2.70
CA VAL A 115 -14.48 10.41 -3.53
C VAL A 115 -15.61 10.59 -4.54
N ILE A 116 -16.78 11.06 -4.12
CA ILE A 116 -17.90 11.35 -5.03
C ILE A 116 -17.48 12.34 -6.12
N SER A 117 -16.76 13.40 -5.74
CA SER A 117 -16.28 14.40 -6.70
C SER A 117 -15.28 13.82 -7.71
N ILE A 118 -14.41 12.91 -7.27
CA ILE A 118 -13.43 12.21 -8.14
C ILE A 118 -14.16 11.26 -9.08
N LYS A 119 -15.04 10.42 -8.54
CA LYS A 119 -15.79 9.40 -9.27
C LYS A 119 -16.84 9.97 -10.22
N ASN A 120 -17.32 11.18 -9.99
CA ASN A 120 -18.17 11.93 -10.93
C ASN A 120 -17.36 12.56 -12.08
N TYR A 121 -16.05 12.71 -11.92
CA TYR A 121 -15.15 13.27 -12.94
C TYR A 121 -14.49 12.18 -13.76
N SER A 122 -14.09 11.08 -13.12
CA SER A 122 -13.56 9.87 -13.75
C SER A 122 -14.09 8.66 -12.99
N ASP A 123 -14.98 7.92 -13.62
CA ASP A 123 -15.74 6.81 -13.04
C ASP A 123 -14.83 5.58 -12.83
N ASP A 124 -13.89 5.38 -13.76
CA ASP A 124 -13.03 4.21 -13.86
C ASP A 124 -11.72 4.32 -13.05
N ILE A 125 -11.40 5.50 -12.49
CA ILE A 125 -10.17 5.67 -11.70
C ILE A 125 -10.24 4.83 -10.41
N ARG A 126 -9.14 4.16 -10.07
CA ARG A 126 -8.98 3.50 -8.76
C ARG A 126 -8.89 4.51 -7.63
N VAL A 127 -9.68 4.37 -6.58
CA VAL A 127 -9.67 5.26 -5.41
C VAL A 127 -9.37 4.50 -4.12
N ILE A 128 -8.35 4.92 -3.38
CA ILE A 128 -8.02 4.39 -2.06
C ILE A 128 -8.29 5.49 -1.02
N ILE A 129 -9.23 5.27 -0.11
CA ILE A 129 -9.66 6.25 0.90
C ILE A 129 -9.34 5.77 2.31
N GLN A 130 -8.86 6.68 3.15
CA GLN A 130 -8.78 6.47 4.59
C GLN A 130 -10.08 6.93 5.26
N LEU A 131 -10.66 6.06 6.09
CA LEU A 131 -11.78 6.40 6.97
C LEU A 131 -11.39 6.23 8.44
N MET A 132 -11.94 7.06 9.30
CA MET A 132 -11.76 7.02 10.74
C MET A 132 -12.72 6.00 11.37
N GLN A 133 -13.99 6.00 10.96
CA GLN A 133 -15.05 5.17 11.55
C GLN A 133 -15.54 4.07 10.60
N TYR A 134 -15.88 2.92 11.17
CA TYR A 134 -16.33 1.76 10.40
C TYR A 134 -17.72 1.96 9.78
N HIS A 135 -18.66 2.56 10.52
CA HIS A 135 -20.04 2.74 10.02
C HIS A 135 -20.13 3.65 8.79
N ASN A 136 -19.17 4.57 8.60
CA ASN A 136 -19.12 5.45 7.45
C ASN A 136 -18.72 4.73 6.14
N LYS A 137 -18.13 3.53 6.24
CA LYS A 137 -17.76 2.70 5.08
C LYS A 137 -18.96 2.34 4.19
N ALA A 138 -20.14 2.19 4.79
CA ALA A 138 -21.37 1.86 4.07
C ALA A 138 -21.76 2.94 3.04
N TYR A 139 -21.43 4.22 3.28
CA TYR A 139 -21.76 5.30 2.34
C TYR A 139 -21.00 5.19 1.01
N LEU A 140 -19.80 4.60 1.01
CA LEU A 140 -19.02 4.41 -0.21
C LEU A 140 -19.65 3.36 -1.14
N LEU A 141 -20.29 2.33 -0.57
CA LEU A 141 -20.99 1.29 -1.33
C LEU A 141 -22.25 1.81 -2.04
N ASN A 142 -22.75 2.98 -1.63
CA ASN A 142 -23.89 3.64 -2.30
C ASN A 142 -23.47 4.47 -3.52
N ILE A 143 -22.17 4.62 -3.77
CA ILE A 143 -21.65 5.34 -4.95
C ILE A 143 -21.70 4.39 -6.15
N PRO A 144 -22.43 4.69 -7.24
CA PRO A 144 -22.63 3.75 -8.35
C PRO A 144 -21.34 3.31 -9.07
N SER A 145 -20.36 4.20 -9.14
CA SER A 145 -19.05 3.96 -9.77
C SER A 145 -18.00 3.41 -8.80
N TRP A 146 -18.36 3.14 -7.54
CA TRP A 146 -17.47 2.47 -6.59
C TRP A 146 -17.45 0.96 -6.86
N ASP A 147 -16.28 0.42 -7.19
CA ASP A 147 -16.11 -0.99 -7.49
C ASP A 147 -14.81 -1.55 -6.87
N TRP A 148 -14.99 -2.40 -5.87
CA TRP A 148 -13.89 -3.08 -5.18
C TRP A 148 -13.12 -4.03 -6.13
N LYS A 149 -13.73 -4.53 -7.20
CA LYS A 149 -13.04 -5.37 -8.20
C LYS A 149 -12.04 -4.58 -9.04
N ARG A 150 -12.21 -3.26 -9.16
CA ARG A 150 -11.25 -2.35 -9.79
C ARG A 150 -10.18 -1.84 -8.83
N GLY A 151 -10.21 -2.31 -7.57
CA GLY A 151 -9.27 -1.91 -6.53
C GLY A 151 -9.66 -0.63 -5.79
N ASP A 152 -10.95 -0.24 -5.83
CA ASP A 152 -11.45 0.80 -4.92
C ASP A 152 -11.43 0.27 -3.49
N ASP A 153 -10.50 0.78 -2.69
CA ASP A 153 -10.17 0.23 -1.37
C ASP A 153 -10.43 1.24 -0.25
N VAL A 154 -10.94 0.73 0.87
CA VAL A 154 -11.18 1.52 2.09
C VAL A 154 -10.23 1.07 3.18
N ILE A 155 -9.37 1.97 3.63
CA ILE A 155 -8.50 1.78 4.79
C ILE A 155 -9.20 2.39 6.01
N CYS A 156 -9.98 1.58 6.72
CA CYS A 156 -10.62 2.02 7.97
C CYS A 156 -9.63 1.92 9.14
N LEU A 157 -9.23 3.07 9.70
CA LEU A 157 -8.22 3.15 10.75
C LEU A 157 -8.71 2.54 12.07
N ALA A 158 -9.98 2.74 12.46
CA ALA A 158 -10.53 2.11 13.65
C ALA A 158 -10.61 0.58 13.51
N GLU A 159 -11.04 0.09 12.34
CA GLU A 159 -11.11 -1.35 12.03
C GLU A 159 -9.74 -2.01 12.16
N LEU A 160 -8.71 -1.45 11.50
CA LEU A 160 -7.35 -1.99 11.54
C LEU A 160 -6.72 -1.88 12.94
N LYS A 161 -6.85 -0.72 13.60
CA LYS A 161 -6.26 -0.49 14.93
C LYS A 161 -6.83 -1.45 15.96
N LEU A 162 -8.16 -1.55 16.04
CA LEU A 162 -8.81 -2.43 17.01
C LEU A 162 -8.62 -3.90 16.63
N GLY A 163 -8.61 -4.24 15.33
CA GLY A 163 -8.31 -5.57 14.84
C GLY A 163 -6.92 -6.06 15.27
N PHE A 164 -5.89 -5.23 15.10
CA PHE A 164 -4.53 -5.58 15.53
C PHE A 164 -4.41 -5.73 17.05
N ILE A 165 -5.08 -4.88 17.83
CA ILE A 165 -5.11 -5.02 19.29
C ILE A 165 -5.81 -6.33 19.69
N ALA A 166 -6.95 -6.64 19.08
CA ALA A 166 -7.69 -7.86 19.36
C ALA A 166 -6.88 -9.12 19.04
N GLN A 167 -6.17 -9.15 17.91
CA GLN A 167 -5.28 -10.27 17.57
C GLN A 167 -4.07 -10.36 18.51
N SER A 168 -3.52 -9.23 18.95
CA SER A 168 -2.47 -9.21 19.98
C SER A 168 -2.92 -9.76 21.34
N CYS A 169 -4.23 -9.73 21.64
CA CYS A 169 -4.76 -10.41 22.83
C CYS A 169 -4.72 -11.94 22.71
N LEU A 170 -4.77 -12.49 21.49
CA LEU A 170 -4.64 -13.93 21.24
C LEU A 170 -3.17 -14.35 21.14
N ALA A 171 -2.35 -13.53 20.48
CA ALA A 171 -0.92 -13.77 20.27
C ALA A 171 -0.12 -12.48 20.56
N PRO A 172 0.43 -12.33 21.77
CA PRO A 172 1.20 -11.14 22.14
C PRO A 172 2.33 -10.84 21.16
N GLY A 173 2.39 -9.61 20.66
CA GLY A 173 3.37 -9.16 19.67
C GLY A 173 2.90 -9.24 18.21
N PHE A 174 1.72 -9.79 17.94
CA PHE A 174 1.14 -9.89 16.59
C PHE A 174 1.04 -8.52 15.89
N SER A 175 0.55 -7.49 16.59
CA SER A 175 0.46 -6.13 16.03
C SER A 175 1.80 -5.58 15.57
N THR A 176 2.88 -5.84 16.32
CA THR A 176 4.23 -5.38 15.96
C THR A 176 4.77 -6.14 14.76
N MET A 177 4.54 -7.46 14.71
CA MET A 177 4.89 -8.29 13.56
C MET A 177 4.20 -7.79 12.29
N MET A 178 2.86 -7.63 12.32
CA MET A 178 2.10 -7.13 11.17
C MET A 178 2.51 -5.71 10.76
N ALA A 179 2.75 -4.81 11.73
CA ALA A 179 3.21 -3.47 11.44
C ALA A 179 4.58 -3.45 10.74
N ASN A 180 5.47 -4.38 11.07
CA ASN A 180 6.76 -4.51 10.38
C ASN A 180 6.58 -5.04 8.95
N LEU A 181 5.69 -6.01 8.72
CA LEU A 181 5.47 -6.60 7.38
C LEU A 181 4.92 -5.61 6.33
N PHE A 182 4.27 -4.53 6.77
CA PHE A 182 3.71 -3.49 5.88
C PHE A 182 4.57 -2.22 5.80
N ALA A 183 5.57 -2.09 6.66
CA ALA A 183 6.45 -0.92 6.70
C ALA A 183 7.76 -1.24 6.01
N MET A 184 8.12 -0.46 4.99
CA MET A 184 9.41 -0.61 4.33
C MET A 184 10.52 -0.15 5.27
N ARG A 185 11.51 -1.01 5.50
CA ARG A 185 12.61 -0.74 6.43
C ARG A 185 13.93 -1.21 5.87
N SER A 186 14.81 -0.26 5.57
CA SER A 186 16.20 -0.59 5.23
C SER A 186 16.95 -1.15 6.44
N TYR A 187 17.57 -2.31 6.25
CA TYR A 187 18.42 -2.96 7.24
C TYR A 187 19.85 -2.40 7.19
N LYS A 188 20.33 -1.82 8.30
CA LYS A 188 21.75 -1.45 8.50
C LYS A 188 22.23 -1.94 9.85
N THR A 189 22.92 -3.07 9.90
CA THR A 189 23.58 -3.53 11.13
C THR A 189 24.96 -2.92 11.30
N GLY A 190 25.19 -2.29 12.45
CA GLY A 190 26.52 -1.95 12.94
C GLY A 190 27.12 -3.08 13.79
N SER A 191 28.44 -3.16 13.87
CA SER A 191 29.17 -4.15 14.67
C SER A 191 28.92 -4.05 16.18
N GLU A 192 28.40 -2.92 16.66
CA GLU A 192 28.12 -2.65 18.08
C GLU A 192 26.67 -2.95 18.50
N THR A 193 25.82 -3.42 17.58
CA THR A 193 24.40 -3.61 17.83
C THR A 193 24.15 -4.86 18.70
N PRO A 194 23.34 -4.78 19.78
CA PRO A 194 23.01 -5.92 20.62
C PRO A 194 22.40 -7.10 19.84
N LYS A 195 22.70 -8.34 20.26
CA LYS A 195 22.23 -9.55 19.55
C LYS A 195 20.71 -9.62 19.36
N TRP A 196 19.92 -9.25 20.38
CA TRP A 196 18.46 -9.25 20.28
C TRP A 196 17.95 -8.26 19.21
N GLN A 197 18.62 -7.11 19.10
CA GLN A 197 18.27 -6.07 18.15
C GLN A 197 18.62 -6.51 16.73
N ASN A 198 19.73 -7.24 16.53
CA ASN A 198 20.06 -7.82 15.23
C ASN A 198 18.98 -8.81 14.77
N PHE A 199 18.53 -9.74 15.63
CA PHE A 199 17.46 -10.67 15.27
C PHE A 199 16.13 -9.97 14.99
N TYR A 200 15.78 -8.95 15.79
CA TYR A 200 14.59 -8.14 15.53
C TYR A 200 14.68 -7.42 14.19
N GLN A 201 15.83 -6.80 13.89
CA GLN A 201 16.06 -6.07 12.64
C GLN A 201 15.99 -6.99 11.43
N GLN A 202 16.55 -8.21 11.53
CA GLN A 202 16.43 -9.24 10.49
C GLN A 202 14.96 -9.57 10.18
N GLY A 203 14.13 -9.79 11.21
CA GLY A 203 12.71 -10.05 11.01
C GLY A 203 11.93 -8.81 10.53
N SER A 204 12.39 -7.61 10.85
CA SER A 204 11.73 -6.37 10.45
C SER A 204 11.96 -5.97 8.99
N GLY A 205 12.93 -6.58 8.31
CA GLY A 205 13.15 -6.41 6.88
C GLY A 205 12.38 -7.42 6.02
N LEU A 206 11.54 -8.25 6.64
CA LEU A 206 10.63 -9.11 5.89
C LEU A 206 9.37 -8.33 5.51
N GLU A 207 8.91 -8.53 4.29
CA GLU A 207 7.74 -7.86 3.73
C GLU A 207 6.75 -8.87 3.15
N MET A 208 5.51 -8.43 2.93
CA MET A 208 4.48 -9.24 2.28
C MET A 208 4.44 -8.99 0.77
N TYR A 209 4.50 -10.07 0.00
CA TYR A 209 4.46 -10.04 -1.45
C TYR A 209 3.34 -10.91 -2.01
N THR A 210 2.89 -10.57 -3.20
CA THR A 210 1.89 -11.31 -3.95
C THR A 210 2.47 -11.71 -5.29
N GLU A 211 2.46 -13.00 -5.62
CA GLU A 211 2.93 -13.48 -6.92
C GLU A 211 2.12 -14.66 -7.45
N THR A 212 2.13 -14.85 -8.76
CA THR A 212 1.42 -15.98 -9.38
C THR A 212 2.25 -17.26 -9.25
N LEU A 213 1.67 -18.30 -8.67
CA LEU A 213 2.35 -19.59 -8.52
C LEU A 213 2.70 -20.23 -9.87
N SER A 214 3.93 -20.73 -9.96
CA SER A 214 4.42 -21.47 -11.12
C SER A 214 3.52 -22.67 -11.47
N PRO A 215 3.33 -23.00 -12.77
CA PRO A 215 2.58 -24.17 -13.20
C PRO A 215 3.07 -25.50 -12.60
N ALA A 216 4.32 -25.56 -12.13
CA ALA A 216 4.88 -26.73 -11.46
C ALA A 216 4.16 -27.10 -10.15
N PHE A 217 3.50 -26.15 -9.49
CA PHE A 217 2.76 -26.39 -8.25
C PHE A 217 1.32 -26.86 -8.49
N VAL A 218 0.84 -26.86 -9.73
CA VAL A 218 -0.56 -27.19 -10.06
C VAL A 218 -0.85 -28.65 -9.67
N LYS A 219 -2.02 -28.88 -9.05
CA LYS A 219 -2.49 -30.14 -8.44
C LYS A 219 -1.83 -30.53 -7.11
N LEU A 220 -0.73 -29.89 -6.70
CA LEU A 220 -0.21 -30.06 -5.34
C LEU A 220 -1.17 -29.42 -4.34
N THR A 221 -1.16 -29.94 -3.12
CA THR A 221 -1.87 -29.34 -1.99
C THR A 221 -1.13 -28.11 -1.47
N PHE A 222 -1.85 -27.21 -0.81
CA PHE A 222 -1.23 -26.05 -0.15
C PHE A 222 -0.08 -26.45 0.80
N ASP A 223 -0.24 -27.54 1.57
CA ASP A 223 0.77 -28.01 2.51
C ASP A 223 2.07 -28.45 1.80
N GLU A 224 1.93 -29.21 0.70
CA GLU A 224 3.07 -29.64 -0.13
C GLU A 224 3.76 -28.45 -0.78
N THR A 225 2.99 -27.51 -1.34
CA THR A 225 3.52 -26.29 -1.95
C THR A 225 4.24 -25.42 -0.92
N SER A 226 3.63 -25.18 0.25
CA SER A 226 4.23 -24.38 1.32
C SER A 226 5.53 -25.00 1.83
N ALA A 227 5.58 -26.33 1.99
CA ALA A 227 6.80 -27.04 2.36
C ALA A 227 7.91 -26.92 1.31
N LEU A 228 7.57 -26.99 0.01
CA LEU A 228 8.52 -26.80 -1.08
C LEU A 228 9.04 -25.37 -1.14
N CYS A 229 8.15 -24.37 -1.06
CA CYS A 229 8.51 -22.96 -1.01
C CYS A 229 9.50 -22.69 0.14
N PHE A 230 9.20 -23.18 1.34
CA PHE A 230 10.06 -22.94 2.50
C PHE A 230 11.40 -23.69 2.41
N ALA A 231 11.38 -24.98 2.04
CA ALA A 231 12.57 -25.81 2.03
C ALA A 231 13.54 -25.45 0.90
N LYS A 232 13.01 -25.22 -0.31
CA LYS A 232 13.78 -25.02 -1.55
C LYS A 232 13.97 -23.56 -1.92
N LEU A 233 12.91 -22.75 -1.80
CA LEU A 233 12.92 -21.36 -2.26
C LEU A 233 13.19 -20.35 -1.13
N LYS A 234 13.15 -20.80 0.14
CA LYS A 234 13.25 -19.94 1.33
C LYS A 234 12.13 -18.90 1.43
N LEU A 235 10.99 -19.18 0.80
CA LEU A 235 9.80 -18.33 0.84
C LEU A 235 8.77 -18.88 1.81
N LEU A 236 8.16 -18.01 2.62
CA LEU A 236 7.07 -18.39 3.51
C LEU A 236 5.71 -18.11 2.85
N LEU A 237 5.07 -19.16 2.30
CA LEU A 237 3.73 -19.06 1.73
C LEU A 237 2.67 -19.06 2.85
N LEU A 238 1.88 -17.98 2.95
CA LEU A 238 0.86 -17.79 3.98
C LEU A 238 -0.57 -18.10 3.51
N ALA A 239 -0.90 -17.67 2.30
CA ALA A 239 -2.25 -17.72 1.76
C ALA A 239 -2.23 -17.90 0.25
N ILE A 240 -3.36 -18.33 -0.31
CA ILE A 240 -3.59 -18.40 -1.75
C ILE A 240 -4.95 -17.81 -2.10
N GLU A 241 -5.06 -17.28 -3.30
CA GLU A 241 -6.34 -16.91 -3.90
C GLU A 241 -7.07 -18.17 -4.39
N VAL A 242 -8.29 -18.39 -3.90
CA VAL A 242 -9.16 -19.50 -4.32
C VAL A 242 -10.36 -18.93 -5.05
N LYS A 243 -10.54 -19.31 -6.31
CA LYS A 243 -11.68 -18.91 -7.14
C LYS A 243 -12.91 -19.76 -6.81
N ASN A 244 -14.08 -19.15 -6.78
CA ASN A 244 -15.35 -19.88 -6.65
C ASN A 244 -15.64 -20.71 -7.93
N GLU A 245 -16.57 -21.67 -7.83
CA GLU A 245 -16.93 -22.60 -8.92
C GLU A 245 -17.33 -21.90 -10.23
N ASP A 246 -17.99 -20.75 -10.13
CA ASP A 246 -18.40 -19.93 -11.29
C ASP A 246 -17.28 -19.01 -11.83
N ASN A 247 -16.09 -19.01 -11.21
CA ASN A 247 -14.95 -18.16 -11.55
C ASN A 247 -15.24 -16.64 -11.53
N THR A 248 -16.38 -16.23 -10.97
CA THR A 248 -16.84 -14.82 -10.95
C THR A 248 -16.30 -14.02 -9.78
N ASP A 249 -15.79 -14.73 -8.77
CA ASP A 249 -15.35 -14.17 -7.50
C ASP A 249 -14.22 -15.04 -6.92
N SER A 250 -13.32 -14.39 -6.18
CA SER A 250 -12.16 -15.03 -5.57
C SER A 250 -12.05 -14.66 -4.10
N LYS A 251 -11.52 -15.59 -3.31
CA LYS A 251 -11.36 -15.43 -1.85
C LYS A 251 -9.91 -15.71 -1.49
N ILE A 252 -9.36 -14.90 -0.60
CA ILE A 252 -8.05 -15.17 -0.01
C ILE A 252 -8.24 -16.21 1.09
N ALA A 253 -7.67 -17.40 0.90
CA ALA A 253 -7.70 -18.46 1.89
C ALA A 253 -6.35 -18.50 2.62
N ILE A 254 -6.37 -18.21 3.93
CA ILE A 254 -5.19 -18.23 4.80
C ILE A 254 -4.97 -19.66 5.30
N ASN A 255 -3.80 -20.23 5.01
CA ASN A 255 -3.43 -21.60 5.36
C ASN A 255 -4.55 -22.65 5.10
N PRO A 256 -5.09 -22.74 3.86
CA PRO A 256 -6.19 -23.63 3.57
C PRO A 256 -5.76 -25.11 3.62
N LYS A 257 -6.56 -25.94 4.29
CA LYS A 257 -6.34 -27.38 4.31
C LYS A 257 -6.95 -28.05 3.08
N ALA A 258 -6.23 -29.01 2.50
CA ALA A 258 -6.69 -29.86 1.39
C ALA A 258 -7.11 -29.13 0.10
N VAL A 259 -6.82 -27.83 -0.04
CA VAL A 259 -7.01 -27.09 -1.29
C VAL A 259 -5.84 -27.37 -2.22
N LYS A 260 -6.15 -27.72 -3.47
CA LYS A 260 -5.16 -27.92 -4.53
C LYS A 260 -4.92 -26.64 -5.29
N ILE A 261 -3.66 -26.39 -5.65
CA ILE A 261 -3.27 -25.25 -6.46
C ILE A 261 -3.82 -25.41 -7.89
N GLN A 262 -4.46 -24.36 -8.38
CA GLN A 262 -4.99 -24.25 -9.73
C GLN A 262 -4.04 -23.42 -10.61
N HIS A 263 -4.27 -23.42 -11.93
CA HIS A 263 -3.56 -22.51 -12.82
C HIS A 263 -3.83 -21.05 -12.46
N ASN A 264 -2.78 -20.22 -12.55
CA ASN A 264 -2.84 -18.78 -12.26
C ASN A 264 -3.39 -18.48 -10.85
N THR A 265 -3.03 -19.32 -9.87
CA THR A 265 -3.33 -19.07 -8.46
C THR A 265 -2.35 -18.03 -7.93
N GLN A 266 -2.85 -16.95 -7.35
CA GLN A 266 -2.01 -15.98 -6.66
C GLN A 266 -1.64 -16.52 -5.25
N GLY A 267 -0.36 -16.48 -4.91
CA GLY A 267 0.18 -16.79 -3.59
C GLY A 267 0.58 -15.53 -2.84
N PHE A 268 0.43 -15.56 -1.51
CA PHE A 268 0.82 -14.49 -0.61
C PHE A 268 2.02 -14.96 0.23
N PHE A 269 3.14 -14.29 0.08
CA PHE A 269 4.43 -14.69 0.64
C PHE A 269 4.97 -13.68 1.65
N ILE A 270 5.76 -14.16 2.60
CA ILE A 270 6.71 -13.34 3.34
C ILE A 270 8.12 -13.66 2.83
N ALA A 271 8.87 -12.63 2.41
CA ALA A 271 10.23 -12.73 1.89
C ALA A 271 11.05 -11.46 2.22
N GLN A 272 12.34 -11.44 1.88
CA GLN A 272 13.20 -10.26 2.10
C GLN A 272 13.13 -9.24 0.95
N SER A 273 12.82 -9.69 -0.26
CA SER A 273 12.70 -8.80 -1.43
C SER A 273 11.70 -9.35 -2.45
N ALA A 274 11.26 -8.49 -3.36
CA ALA A 274 10.39 -8.88 -4.46
C ALA A 274 11.09 -9.83 -5.47
N ASP A 275 12.37 -9.59 -5.76
CA ASP A 275 13.22 -10.47 -6.59
C ASP A 275 13.24 -11.94 -6.13
N GLU A 276 13.28 -12.19 -4.82
CA GLU A 276 13.24 -13.55 -4.26
C GLU A 276 11.94 -14.28 -4.61
N VAL A 277 10.84 -13.53 -4.73
CA VAL A 277 9.52 -14.09 -5.03
C VAL A 277 9.31 -14.26 -6.54
N LYS A 278 9.79 -13.32 -7.36
CA LYS A 278 9.63 -13.34 -8.83
C LYS A 278 10.49 -14.39 -9.55
N SER A 279 11.56 -14.85 -8.91
CA SER A 279 12.55 -15.72 -9.56
C SER A 279 12.09 -17.19 -9.76
N HIS A 280 10.87 -17.56 -9.34
CA HIS A 280 10.46 -18.97 -9.19
C HIS A 280 9.02 -19.33 -9.59
#